data_AF-A0A7W0UV40-F1
#
_entry.id   AF-A0A7W0UV40-F1
#
_cell.length_a   1.000
_cell.length_b   1.000
_cell.length_c   1.000
_cell.angle_alpha   90.00
_cell.angle_beta   90.00
_cell.angle_gamma   90.00
#
_symmetry.space_group_name_H-M   'P 1'
#
loop_
_entity.id
_entity.type
_entity.pdbx_description
1 polymer ?
#
loop_
_entity_poly.entity_id
_entity_poly.type
_entity_poly.pdbx_seq_one_letter_code
_entity_poly.pdbx_strand_id
1 'polypeptide(L)'
;PTPTPDSTPTPTPTPSPTPTPSPTPTPGPTPAAVQFAASNYTTSESAGSITINVTRSGDTNGEVTVDYVSNDNYALVRCDNINGTAYARCDYVTAAGTLRFAVGESTKTFNMLIVDDTFVEGAETFSLSLSNSSGLPLGNTTTTTVTIADNDTTASAGNPIDQSAFYVRQHYLDFLSREPESEGFNAWKGVLDRCNGGFDGSDPTCDRIAVSSSFFSSEEFQMKGYFVYRFYKASLGRRPTYAEIIPDMVRVTGETANELYAKRDAFAANWVNRPDFKAKYDQFSGAAYVDELLKTVGVTLGNRDQLVSEFQSGVKNRAQIVRAIVESPEVNAREYNGAFVAMQYFGYLRRDPEPEGYDAWLKYLTANPTDSRTMVWGFVTSTEYRLRFGQP
;
A
#
# COMPACT_ATOMS: atom_id res chain seq x y z
N PRO A 1 -3.55 102.21 -43.31
CA PRO A 1 -2.84 101.55 -42.18
C PRO A 1 -3.79 101.40 -41.00
N THR A 2 -4.49 100.26 -40.98
CA THR A 2 -5.55 99.94 -40.02
C THR A 2 -4.95 99.13 -38.86
N PRO A 3 -5.09 99.53 -37.60
CA PRO A 3 -4.66 98.70 -36.47
C PRO A 3 -5.67 97.57 -36.22
N THR A 4 -5.14 96.35 -36.17
CA THR A 4 -5.83 95.08 -35.93
C THR A 4 -6.49 95.03 -34.54
N PRO A 5 -7.73 94.53 -34.40
CA PRO A 5 -8.42 94.43 -33.12
C PRO A 5 -7.87 93.29 -32.24
N ASP A 6 -7.87 93.57 -30.94
CA ASP A 6 -7.38 92.78 -29.81
C ASP A 6 -8.14 91.45 -29.64
N SER A 7 -7.42 90.34 -29.45
CA SER A 7 -7.98 89.00 -29.35
C SER A 7 -8.50 88.70 -27.94
N THR A 8 -9.81 88.45 -27.84
CA THR A 8 -10.50 88.03 -26.61
C THR A 8 -9.93 86.70 -26.07
N PRO A 9 -9.66 86.57 -24.75
CA PRO A 9 -9.14 85.32 -24.19
C PRO A 9 -10.22 84.23 -24.16
N THR A 10 -9.87 83.06 -24.70
CA THR A 10 -10.67 81.82 -24.68
C THR A 10 -10.82 81.28 -23.24
N PRO A 11 -12.01 80.83 -22.80
CA PRO A 11 -12.18 80.20 -21.50
C PRO A 11 -11.50 78.83 -21.42
N THR A 12 -10.77 78.59 -20.34
CA THR A 12 -10.11 77.30 -20.03
C THR A 12 -11.16 76.20 -19.79
N PRO A 13 -11.05 75.01 -20.42
CA PRO A 13 -11.99 73.91 -20.17
C PRO A 13 -11.81 73.33 -18.76
N THR A 14 -12.93 73.07 -18.08
CA THR A 14 -12.96 72.36 -16.79
C THR A 14 -12.55 70.89 -16.97
N PRO A 15 -11.65 70.33 -16.14
CA PRO A 15 -11.26 68.93 -16.27
C PRO A 15 -12.42 67.99 -15.94
N SER A 16 -12.65 66.99 -16.79
CA SER A 16 -13.61 65.90 -16.54
C SER A 16 -13.11 65.01 -15.38
N PRO A 17 -13.97 64.56 -14.46
CA PRO A 17 -13.55 63.69 -13.37
C PRO A 17 -13.08 62.33 -13.91
N THR A 18 -11.88 61.92 -13.49
CA THR A 18 -11.32 60.58 -13.76
C THR A 18 -12.22 59.52 -13.10
N PRO A 19 -12.66 58.46 -13.81
CA PRO A 19 -13.44 57.39 -13.19
C PRO A 19 -12.59 56.69 -12.12
N THR A 20 -13.13 56.60 -10.91
CA THR A 20 -12.53 55.84 -9.82
C THR A 20 -12.44 54.36 -10.20
N PRO A 21 -11.29 53.68 -10.07
CA PRO A 21 -11.20 52.24 -10.34
C PRO A 21 -12.15 51.49 -9.39
N SER A 22 -13.02 50.66 -9.96
CA SER A 22 -13.83 49.73 -9.20
C SER A 22 -12.90 48.81 -8.39
N PRO A 23 -13.16 48.57 -7.09
CA PRO A 23 -12.32 47.68 -6.31
C PRO A 23 -12.33 46.29 -6.94
N THR A 24 -11.14 45.74 -7.22
CA THR A 24 -10.96 44.34 -7.57
C THR A 24 -11.60 43.51 -6.45
N PRO A 25 -12.51 42.56 -6.75
CA PRO A 25 -13.12 41.75 -5.70
C PRO A 25 -12.02 41.00 -4.95
N THR A 26 -11.95 41.20 -3.63
CA THR A 26 -11.12 40.40 -2.74
C THR A 26 -11.49 38.93 -2.96
N PRO A 27 -10.53 38.03 -3.26
CA PRO A 27 -10.82 36.60 -3.32
C PRO A 27 -11.51 36.18 -2.02
N GLY A 28 -12.67 35.54 -2.13
CA GLY A 28 -13.33 34.95 -0.97
C GLY A 28 -12.38 34.00 -0.25
N PRO A 29 -12.55 33.77 1.07
CA PRO A 29 -11.68 32.88 1.81
C PRO A 29 -11.66 31.51 1.11
N THR A 30 -10.46 31.02 0.77
CA THR A 30 -10.29 29.66 0.22
C THR A 30 -10.94 28.68 1.21
N PRO A 31 -11.93 27.87 0.76
CA PRO A 31 -12.57 26.90 1.65
C PRO A 31 -11.52 26.01 2.30
N ALA A 32 -11.63 25.82 3.62
CA ALA A 32 -10.74 24.94 4.35
C ALA A 32 -11.06 23.49 4.01
N ALA A 33 -10.10 22.76 3.46
CA ALA A 33 -10.30 21.41 2.97
C ALA A 33 -8.98 20.65 2.82
N VAL A 34 -9.04 19.33 2.73
CA VAL A 34 -7.93 18.46 2.28
C VAL A 34 -8.31 17.74 1.00
N GLN A 35 -7.43 17.75 -0.01
CA GLN A 35 -7.71 17.19 -1.34
C GLN A 35 -6.42 16.84 -2.11
N PHE A 36 -6.53 16.07 -3.18
CA PHE A 36 -5.41 15.91 -4.13
C PHE A 36 -5.06 17.26 -4.78
N ALA A 37 -3.77 17.47 -5.03
CA ALA A 37 -3.27 18.71 -5.65
C ALA A 37 -3.66 18.82 -7.13
N ALA A 38 -3.83 17.69 -7.81
CA ALA A 38 -4.27 17.60 -9.19
C ALA A 38 -5.35 16.52 -9.33
N SER A 39 -6.19 16.63 -10.36
CA SER A 39 -7.18 15.60 -10.73
C SER A 39 -6.61 14.50 -11.62
N ASN A 40 -5.41 14.73 -12.19
CA ASN A 40 -4.73 13.80 -13.07
C ASN A 40 -3.22 13.85 -12.81
N TYR A 41 -2.58 12.68 -12.85
CA TYR A 41 -1.14 12.50 -12.83
C TYR A 41 -0.74 11.59 -14.00
N THR A 42 0.47 11.76 -14.52
CA THR A 42 1.01 10.91 -15.59
C THR A 42 2.45 10.54 -15.28
N THR A 43 2.81 9.29 -15.49
CA THR A 43 4.18 8.77 -15.38
C THR A 43 4.47 7.83 -16.54
N SER A 44 5.76 7.68 -16.88
CA SER A 44 6.19 6.53 -17.69
C SER A 44 6.17 5.28 -16.83
N GLU A 45 5.94 4.14 -17.45
CA GLU A 45 6.06 2.82 -16.83
C GLU A 45 7.48 2.56 -16.25
N SER A 46 8.52 2.84 -17.04
CA SER A 46 9.94 2.77 -16.65
C SER A 46 10.39 3.82 -15.62
N ALA A 47 9.52 4.71 -15.16
CA ALA A 47 9.87 5.68 -14.11
C ALA A 47 10.09 5.00 -12.74
N GLY A 48 9.57 3.78 -12.56
CA GLY A 48 9.63 3.01 -11.32
C GLY A 48 8.70 3.52 -10.21
N SER A 49 8.44 4.83 -10.12
CA SER A 49 7.46 5.39 -9.20
C SER A 49 6.93 6.75 -9.63
N ILE A 50 5.80 7.17 -9.05
CA ILE A 50 5.22 8.51 -9.19
C ILE A 50 4.85 9.08 -7.81
N THR A 51 5.19 10.35 -7.57
CA THR A 51 4.82 11.07 -6.35
C THR A 51 3.46 11.75 -6.50
N ILE A 52 2.57 11.48 -5.54
CA ILE A 52 1.22 12.05 -5.46
C ILE A 52 1.19 13.10 -4.36
N ASN A 53 0.63 14.28 -4.67
CA ASN A 53 0.56 15.41 -3.75
C ASN A 53 -0.86 15.57 -3.20
N VAL A 54 -0.96 15.72 -1.88
CA VAL A 54 -2.20 16.06 -1.18
C VAL A 54 -1.98 17.40 -0.48
N THR A 55 -2.89 18.33 -0.69
CA THR A 55 -2.83 19.67 -0.10
C THR A 55 -3.95 19.88 0.90
N ARG A 56 -3.70 20.72 1.89
CA ARG A 56 -4.75 21.31 2.72
C ARG A 56 -4.75 22.83 2.60
N SER A 57 -5.94 23.42 2.62
CA SER A 57 -6.20 24.85 2.58
C SER A 57 -6.92 25.31 3.85
N GLY A 58 -6.93 26.63 4.09
CA GLY A 58 -7.55 27.22 5.27
C GLY A 58 -6.60 27.30 6.48
N ASP A 59 -7.13 27.11 7.68
CA ASP A 59 -6.36 27.18 8.93
C ASP A 59 -5.44 25.95 9.08
N THR A 60 -4.15 26.21 9.29
CA THR A 60 -3.11 25.18 9.49
C THR A 60 -2.70 25.03 10.96
N ASN A 61 -3.40 25.67 11.89
CA ASN A 61 -3.12 25.61 13.33
C ASN A 61 -3.56 24.29 14.00
N GLY A 62 -4.34 23.46 13.31
CA GLY A 62 -4.72 22.11 13.75
C GLY A 62 -3.92 21.00 13.07
N GLU A 63 -3.95 19.81 13.66
CA GLU A 63 -3.54 18.58 12.96
C GLU A 63 -4.67 18.08 12.06
N VAL A 64 -4.31 17.53 10.89
CA VAL A 64 -5.27 16.89 9.98
C VAL A 64 -4.76 15.53 9.59
N THR A 65 -5.63 14.52 9.63
CA THR A 65 -5.37 13.22 9.03
C THR A 65 -6.30 12.97 7.85
N VAL A 66 -5.81 12.24 6.85
CA VAL A 66 -6.62 11.77 5.73
C VAL A 66 -6.07 10.45 5.22
N ASP A 67 -6.95 9.49 4.97
CA ASP A 67 -6.58 8.21 4.37
C ASP A 67 -6.54 8.34 2.85
N TYR A 68 -5.63 7.61 2.21
CA TYR A 68 -5.58 7.43 0.78
C TYR A 68 -5.56 5.95 0.41
N VAL A 69 -6.09 5.60 -0.75
CA VAL A 69 -6.00 4.26 -1.33
C VAL A 69 -6.04 4.30 -2.86
N SER A 70 -5.28 3.43 -3.52
CA SER A 70 -5.46 3.13 -4.94
C SER A 70 -6.66 2.21 -5.13
N ASN A 71 -7.61 2.64 -5.96
CA ASN A 71 -8.79 1.85 -6.29
C ASN A 71 -8.41 0.87 -7.41
N ASP A 72 -8.28 -0.40 -7.04
CA ASP A 72 -7.93 -1.49 -7.96
C ASP A 72 -9.16 -2.36 -8.26
N ASN A 73 -9.12 -3.05 -9.40
CA ASN A 73 -10.03 -4.12 -9.72
C ASN A 73 -9.27 -5.45 -9.59
N TYR A 74 -9.47 -6.15 -8.48
CA TYR A 74 -8.81 -7.43 -8.16
C TYR A 74 -9.24 -8.62 -9.06
N ALA A 75 -9.80 -8.35 -10.24
CA ALA A 75 -10.15 -9.35 -11.21
C ALA A 75 -8.89 -10.05 -11.74
N LEU A 76 -9.02 -11.35 -12.01
CA LEU A 76 -7.99 -12.12 -12.68
C LEU A 76 -7.96 -11.75 -14.17
N VAL A 77 -7.14 -10.76 -14.49
CA VAL A 77 -6.84 -10.35 -15.87
C VAL A 77 -5.44 -10.82 -16.27
N ARG A 78 -5.23 -10.94 -17.57
CA ARG A 78 -3.88 -11.12 -18.12
C ARG A 78 -3.19 -9.76 -18.12
N CYS A 79 -1.88 -9.73 -17.90
CA CYS A 79 -1.09 -8.49 -17.94
C CYS A 79 -0.64 -8.12 -19.36
N ASP A 80 -1.24 -8.70 -20.41
CA ASP A 80 -0.99 -8.31 -21.81
C ASP A 80 -2.26 -7.71 -22.43
N ASN A 81 -3.03 -6.99 -21.62
CA ASN A 81 -4.40 -6.63 -21.91
C ASN A 81 -4.52 -5.17 -22.34
N ILE A 82 -4.97 -4.93 -23.56
CA ILE A 82 -4.99 -3.57 -24.15
C ILE A 82 -6.27 -2.77 -23.83
N ASN A 83 -6.85 -2.95 -22.63
CA ASN A 83 -8.16 -2.38 -22.32
C ASN A 83 -8.09 -0.93 -21.76
N GLY A 84 -6.89 -0.40 -21.54
CA GLY A 84 -6.63 0.95 -21.01
C GLY A 84 -6.80 1.10 -19.50
N THR A 85 -6.92 -0.01 -18.76
CA THR A 85 -7.04 -0.05 -17.30
C THR A 85 -5.77 -0.65 -16.72
N ALA A 86 -5.14 0.08 -15.80
CA ALA A 86 -4.04 -0.46 -15.03
C ALA A 86 -4.58 -1.24 -13.82
N TYR A 87 -3.95 -2.36 -13.50
CA TYR A 87 -4.26 -3.31 -12.44
C TYR A 87 -3.08 -3.46 -11.48
N ALA A 88 -3.34 -3.49 -10.17
CA ALA A 88 -2.24 -3.63 -9.19
C ALA A 88 -1.54 -5.01 -9.22
N ARG A 89 -2.07 -5.94 -10.01
CA ARG A 89 -1.47 -7.23 -10.31
C ARG A 89 -0.34 -7.12 -11.34
N CYS A 90 -0.45 -6.17 -12.26
CA CYS A 90 0.37 -6.03 -13.46
C CYS A 90 1.24 -4.78 -13.36
N ASP A 91 0.63 -3.59 -13.23
CA ASP A 91 1.29 -2.34 -13.66
C ASP A 91 1.75 -1.46 -12.48
N TYR A 92 1.18 -1.67 -11.29
CA TYR A 92 1.53 -0.88 -10.10
C TYR A 92 1.39 -1.65 -8.79
N VAL A 93 1.99 -1.14 -7.73
CA VAL A 93 1.78 -1.65 -6.36
C VAL A 93 0.68 -0.86 -5.68
N THR A 94 -0.32 -1.56 -5.12
CA THR A 94 -1.37 -0.94 -4.30
C THR A 94 -0.76 0.00 -3.27
N ALA A 95 -1.20 1.26 -3.24
CA ALA A 95 -0.84 2.19 -2.19
C ALA A 95 -2.05 2.44 -1.29
N ALA A 96 -1.80 2.41 0.01
CA ALA A 96 -2.78 2.74 1.02
C ALA A 96 -2.06 3.32 2.25
N GLY A 97 -2.65 4.30 2.90
CA GLY A 97 -2.04 4.88 4.10
C GLY A 97 -2.83 6.04 4.66
N THR A 98 -2.26 6.66 5.69
CA THR A 98 -2.81 7.85 6.34
C THR A 98 -1.76 8.95 6.29
N LEU A 99 -2.11 10.08 5.71
CA LEU A 99 -1.28 11.28 5.75
C LEU A 99 -1.64 12.09 6.99
N ARG A 100 -0.63 12.50 7.75
CA ARG A 100 -0.76 13.37 8.93
C ARG A 100 -0.11 14.72 8.65
N PHE A 101 -0.91 15.76 8.48
CA PHE A 101 -0.46 17.14 8.42
C PHE A 101 -0.27 17.65 9.85
N ALA A 102 0.98 17.87 10.24
CA ALA A 102 1.31 18.56 11.47
C ALA A 102 0.93 20.05 11.38
N VAL A 103 0.94 20.73 12.53
CA VAL A 103 0.70 22.18 12.60
C VAL A 103 1.62 22.91 11.63
N GLY A 104 1.06 23.80 10.82
CA GLY A 104 1.78 24.60 9.82
C GLY A 104 2.06 23.91 8.47
N GLU A 105 1.94 22.59 8.35
CA GLU A 105 2.19 21.91 7.07
C GLU A 105 1.01 22.07 6.10
N SER A 106 1.21 22.42 4.84
CA SER A 106 0.12 22.55 3.85
C SER A 106 0.12 21.49 2.76
N THR A 107 1.20 20.72 2.64
CA THR A 107 1.38 19.68 1.62
C THR A 107 1.93 18.41 2.25
N LYS A 108 1.39 17.27 1.84
CA LYS A 108 1.97 15.93 2.06
C LYS A 108 2.05 15.18 0.75
N THR A 109 2.91 14.17 0.71
CA THR A 109 3.13 13.34 -0.46
C THR A 109 3.18 11.87 -0.07
N PHE A 110 2.90 11.00 -1.04
CA PHE A 110 3.22 9.58 -0.99
C PHE A 110 3.64 9.11 -2.38
N ASN A 111 4.38 8.01 -2.44
CA ASN A 111 4.81 7.41 -3.70
C ASN A 111 3.92 6.22 -4.07
N MET A 112 3.56 6.15 -5.34
CA MET A 112 3.02 4.95 -6.01
C MET A 112 4.17 4.27 -6.73
N LEU A 113 4.32 2.96 -6.56
CA LEU A 113 5.36 2.18 -7.25
C LEU A 113 4.78 1.60 -8.53
N ILE A 114 5.56 1.68 -9.60
CA ILE A 114 5.21 1.22 -10.95
C ILE A 114 6.04 -0.02 -11.28
N VAL A 115 5.38 -1.01 -11.85
CA VAL A 115 5.98 -2.22 -12.41
C VAL A 115 6.18 -1.95 -13.89
N ASP A 116 7.35 -2.32 -14.40
CA ASP A 116 7.75 -2.11 -15.80
C ASP A 116 7.83 -3.49 -16.44
N ASP A 117 6.98 -3.78 -17.41
CA ASP A 117 6.98 -5.08 -18.06
C ASP A 117 7.54 -5.04 -19.48
N THR A 118 7.05 -5.89 -20.38
CA THR A 118 7.50 -5.96 -21.78
C THR A 118 6.35 -6.11 -22.77
N PHE A 119 5.12 -6.02 -22.29
CA PHE A 119 3.92 -6.10 -23.10
C PHE A 119 3.62 -4.73 -23.70
N VAL A 120 3.18 -4.73 -24.95
CA VAL A 120 2.77 -3.49 -25.62
C VAL A 120 1.28 -3.31 -25.37
N GLU A 121 0.95 -2.48 -24.39
CA GLU A 121 -0.42 -2.30 -23.90
C GLU A 121 -1.02 -0.94 -24.25
N GLY A 122 -0.17 0.06 -24.52
CA GLY A 122 -0.56 1.45 -24.64
C GLY A 122 -0.78 2.11 -23.27
N ALA A 123 -1.27 3.35 -23.26
CA ALA A 123 -1.45 4.08 -22.00
C ALA A 123 -2.63 3.51 -21.19
N GLU A 124 -2.39 3.27 -19.91
CA GLU A 124 -3.35 2.69 -18.98
C GLU A 124 -3.67 3.61 -17.82
N THR A 125 -4.83 3.41 -17.18
CA THR A 125 -5.28 4.27 -16.09
C THR A 125 -5.85 3.53 -14.90
N PHE A 126 -5.62 4.09 -13.71
CA PHE A 126 -6.30 3.72 -12.46
C PHE A 126 -6.62 4.98 -11.65
N SER A 127 -7.34 4.82 -10.54
CA SER A 127 -7.73 5.96 -9.70
C SER A 127 -7.28 5.83 -8.25
N LEU A 128 -7.10 6.98 -7.59
CA LEU A 128 -6.83 7.09 -6.16
C LEU A 128 -8.00 7.78 -5.48
N SER A 129 -8.30 7.44 -4.22
CA SER A 129 -9.33 8.10 -3.43
C SER A 129 -8.80 8.56 -2.07
N LEU A 130 -9.34 9.68 -1.58
CA LEU A 130 -9.18 10.16 -0.20
C LEU A 130 -10.41 9.83 0.63
N SER A 131 -10.22 9.44 1.88
CA SER A 131 -11.30 9.11 2.81
C SER A 131 -10.92 9.40 4.27
N ASN A 132 -11.88 9.20 5.18
CA ASN A 132 -11.67 9.27 6.63
C ASN A 132 -10.91 10.51 7.11
N SER A 133 -11.18 11.67 6.52
CA SER A 133 -10.51 12.89 6.97
C SER A 133 -10.98 13.31 8.35
N SER A 134 -10.02 13.68 9.19
CA SER A 134 -10.24 14.22 10.53
C SER A 134 -9.51 15.55 10.67
N GLY A 135 -10.16 16.52 11.32
CA GLY A 135 -9.65 17.89 11.48
C GLY A 135 -10.08 18.87 10.38
N LEU A 136 -10.29 18.39 9.15
CA LEU A 136 -10.83 19.17 8.03
C LEU A 136 -11.80 18.33 7.18
N PRO A 137 -12.76 18.94 6.46
CA PRO A 137 -13.54 18.23 5.47
C PRO A 137 -12.69 17.90 4.23
N LEU A 138 -13.12 16.89 3.47
CA LEU A 138 -12.59 16.63 2.14
C LEU A 138 -12.96 17.79 1.18
N GLY A 139 -12.03 18.12 0.27
CA GLY A 139 -12.24 19.15 -0.76
C GLY A 139 -12.96 18.64 -1.99
N ASN A 140 -12.80 19.34 -3.11
CA ASN A 140 -13.47 18.99 -4.37
C ASN A 140 -12.77 17.83 -5.09
N THR A 141 -11.44 17.75 -4.98
CA THR A 141 -10.64 16.71 -5.64
C THR A 141 -10.35 15.56 -4.66
N THR A 142 -11.36 14.74 -4.38
CA THR A 142 -11.21 13.55 -3.51
C THR A 142 -10.80 12.30 -4.28
N THR A 143 -10.84 12.36 -5.60
CA THR A 143 -10.40 11.31 -6.51
C THR A 143 -9.47 11.93 -7.54
N THR A 144 -8.39 11.22 -7.88
CA THR A 144 -7.50 11.58 -8.99
C THR A 144 -7.26 10.36 -9.86
N THR A 145 -7.10 10.58 -11.16
CA THR A 145 -6.67 9.55 -12.11
C THR A 145 -5.16 9.56 -12.24
N VAL A 146 -4.55 8.39 -12.36
CA VAL A 146 -3.13 8.22 -12.70
C VAL A 146 -3.07 7.50 -14.04
N THR A 147 -2.31 8.06 -14.98
CA THR A 147 -2.00 7.45 -16.27
C THR A 147 -0.58 6.91 -16.26
N ILE A 148 -0.43 5.63 -16.58
CA ILE A 148 0.86 4.99 -16.85
C ILE A 148 1.03 4.98 -18.36
N ALA A 149 2.07 5.65 -18.85
CA ALA A 149 2.45 5.66 -20.25
C ALA A 149 3.43 4.51 -20.50
N ASP A 150 2.94 3.50 -21.22
CA ASP A 150 3.71 2.36 -21.75
C ASP A 150 4.95 2.85 -22.51
N ASN A 151 6.12 2.25 -22.21
CA ASN A 151 7.37 2.49 -22.93
C ASN A 151 7.73 1.43 -23.97
N ASP A 152 6.95 0.37 -24.06
CA ASP A 152 7.16 -0.70 -25.01
C ASP A 152 6.52 -0.39 -26.36
N THR A 153 7.26 -0.71 -27.41
CA THR A 153 6.83 -0.46 -28.79
C THR A 153 6.80 -1.74 -29.63
N THR A 154 7.45 -2.79 -29.12
CA THR A 154 7.50 -4.11 -29.74
C THR A 154 7.62 -5.14 -28.63
N ALA A 155 6.94 -6.28 -28.78
CA ALA A 155 7.05 -7.38 -27.83
C ALA A 155 8.51 -7.82 -27.64
N SER A 156 8.97 -7.84 -26.39
CA SER A 156 10.29 -8.37 -26.03
C SER A 156 10.30 -9.90 -26.16
N ALA A 157 11.45 -10.45 -26.57
CA ALA A 157 11.68 -11.89 -26.59
C ALA A 157 12.09 -12.47 -25.23
N GLY A 158 12.37 -11.63 -24.22
CA GLY A 158 12.83 -12.06 -22.90
C GLY A 158 11.95 -11.51 -21.79
N ASN A 159 11.72 -12.33 -20.76
CA ASN A 159 10.94 -11.93 -19.59
C ASN A 159 11.81 -11.11 -18.62
N PRO A 160 11.44 -9.89 -18.21
CA PRO A 160 12.20 -9.09 -17.25
C PRO A 160 12.46 -9.82 -15.94
N ILE A 161 11.53 -10.69 -15.51
CA ILE A 161 11.72 -11.48 -14.29
C ILE A 161 12.96 -12.34 -14.34
N ASP A 162 13.50 -12.60 -15.53
CA ASP A 162 14.72 -13.36 -15.75
C ASP A 162 15.99 -12.56 -15.43
N GLN A 163 15.91 -11.25 -15.26
CA GLN A 163 17.06 -10.43 -14.87
C GLN A 163 17.19 -10.35 -13.34
N SER A 164 18.40 -10.55 -12.80
CA SER A 164 18.65 -10.49 -11.35
C SER A 164 18.16 -9.19 -10.71
N ALA A 165 18.43 -8.06 -11.38
CA ALA A 165 18.02 -6.74 -10.92
C ALA A 165 16.49 -6.61 -10.80
N PHE A 166 15.78 -7.03 -11.85
CA PHE A 166 14.32 -7.00 -11.88
C PHE A 166 13.74 -7.95 -10.82
N TYR A 167 14.22 -9.19 -10.76
CA TYR A 167 13.76 -10.19 -9.79
C TYR A 167 13.87 -9.68 -8.35
N VAL A 168 15.01 -9.10 -8.00
CA VAL A 168 15.24 -8.53 -6.66
C VAL A 168 14.30 -7.36 -6.42
N ARG A 169 14.23 -6.37 -7.32
CA ARG A 169 13.30 -5.24 -7.15
C ARG A 169 11.86 -5.73 -6.99
N GLN A 170 11.43 -6.67 -7.82
CA GLN A 170 10.09 -7.20 -7.79
C GLN A 170 9.75 -7.88 -6.45
N HIS A 171 10.72 -8.52 -5.79
CA HIS A 171 10.51 -9.06 -4.44
C HIS A 171 10.26 -7.97 -3.39
N TYR A 172 10.97 -6.84 -3.48
CA TYR A 172 10.69 -5.69 -2.62
C TYR A 172 9.30 -5.11 -2.90
N LEU A 173 8.88 -5.03 -4.17
CA LEU A 173 7.54 -4.55 -4.53
C LEU A 173 6.42 -5.50 -4.06
N ASP A 174 6.56 -6.78 -4.37
CA ASP A 174 5.56 -7.82 -4.12
C ASP A 174 5.41 -8.18 -2.64
N PHE A 175 6.52 -8.24 -1.91
CA PHE A 175 6.50 -8.70 -0.52
C PHE A 175 6.59 -7.55 0.48
N LEU A 176 7.29 -6.47 0.14
CA LEU A 176 7.57 -5.36 1.06
C LEU A 176 6.86 -4.05 0.67
N SER A 177 6.27 -3.95 -0.53
CA SER A 177 5.54 -2.76 -1.01
C SER A 177 6.36 -1.46 -0.92
N ARG A 178 7.66 -1.54 -1.20
CA ARG A 178 8.60 -0.41 -1.19
C ARG A 178 9.71 -0.63 -2.20
N GLU A 179 10.40 0.44 -2.58
CA GLU A 179 11.66 0.30 -3.31
C GLU A 179 12.75 -0.30 -2.41
N PRO A 180 13.72 -1.03 -3.00
CA PRO A 180 14.87 -1.51 -2.26
C PRO A 180 15.81 -0.37 -1.92
N GLU A 181 16.40 -0.44 -0.73
CA GLU A 181 17.57 0.34 -0.39
C GLU A 181 18.77 -0.13 -1.22
N SER A 182 19.66 0.79 -1.60
CA SER A 182 20.79 0.50 -2.49
C SER A 182 21.70 -0.62 -1.99
N GLU A 183 21.91 -0.72 -0.67
CA GLU A 183 22.75 -1.77 -0.08
C GLU A 183 22.11 -3.16 -0.22
N GLY A 184 20.87 -3.32 0.23
CA GLY A 184 20.15 -4.59 0.14
C GLY A 184 19.89 -5.02 -1.30
N PHE A 185 19.56 -4.07 -2.19
CA PHE A 185 19.45 -4.33 -3.62
C PHE A 185 20.72 -4.97 -4.19
N ASN A 186 21.87 -4.33 -3.95
CA ASN A 186 23.15 -4.80 -4.48
C ASN A 186 23.58 -6.13 -3.84
N ALA A 187 23.29 -6.32 -2.55
CA ALA A 187 23.56 -7.57 -1.85
C ALA A 187 22.78 -8.74 -2.46
N TRP A 188 21.46 -8.62 -2.60
CA TRP A 188 20.61 -9.68 -3.16
C TRP A 188 20.87 -9.93 -4.64
N LYS A 189 21.07 -8.87 -5.43
CA LYS A 189 21.46 -9.01 -6.84
C LYS A 189 22.80 -9.74 -6.95
N GLY A 190 23.77 -9.38 -6.12
CA GLY A 190 25.07 -10.04 -6.05
C GLY A 190 25.00 -11.50 -5.61
N VAL A 191 23.94 -11.94 -4.92
CA VAL A 191 23.67 -13.36 -4.64
C VAL A 191 23.37 -14.11 -5.93
N LEU A 192 22.44 -13.60 -6.74
CA LEU A 192 22.01 -14.24 -7.99
C LEU A 192 23.08 -14.21 -9.08
N ASP A 193 23.82 -13.11 -9.18
CA ASP A 193 24.84 -12.94 -10.22
C ASP A 193 25.99 -13.94 -10.10
N ARG A 194 26.23 -14.50 -8.90
CA ARG A 194 27.22 -15.59 -8.72
C ARG A 194 26.86 -16.87 -9.44
N CYS A 195 25.58 -17.08 -9.74
CA CYS A 195 25.06 -18.31 -10.32
C CYS A 195 24.26 -18.03 -11.59
N ASN A 196 24.74 -17.08 -12.40
CA ASN A 196 24.16 -16.71 -13.69
C ASN A 196 22.64 -16.44 -13.61
N GLY A 197 22.22 -15.72 -12.57
CA GLY A 197 20.81 -15.37 -12.33
C GLY A 197 20.04 -16.39 -11.48
N GLY A 198 20.66 -17.50 -11.06
CA GLY A 198 20.10 -18.43 -10.07
C GLY A 198 18.89 -19.24 -10.55
N PHE A 199 18.82 -19.52 -11.85
CA PHE A 199 17.65 -20.11 -12.52
C PHE A 199 17.46 -21.61 -12.35
N ASP A 200 18.56 -22.34 -12.37
CA ASP A 200 18.51 -23.81 -12.39
C ASP A 200 18.14 -24.40 -11.02
N GLY A 201 18.08 -23.55 -9.98
CA GLY A 201 17.80 -23.97 -8.60
C GLY A 201 18.80 -24.98 -8.05
N SER A 202 19.96 -25.15 -8.72
CA SER A 202 20.88 -26.24 -8.47
C SER A 202 21.84 -25.93 -7.32
N ASP A 203 22.18 -24.65 -7.14
CA ASP A 203 22.98 -24.16 -6.03
C ASP A 203 22.11 -23.34 -5.04
N PRO A 204 21.74 -23.90 -3.88
CA PRO A 204 20.89 -23.25 -2.89
C PRO A 204 21.55 -22.05 -2.21
N THR A 205 22.83 -21.73 -2.49
CA THR A 205 23.53 -20.58 -1.90
C THR A 205 23.37 -19.28 -2.72
N CYS A 206 22.81 -19.38 -3.93
CA CYS A 206 22.77 -18.29 -4.90
C CYS A 206 21.58 -18.36 -5.86
N ASP A 207 20.60 -19.23 -5.59
CA ASP A 207 19.43 -19.35 -6.45
C ASP A 207 18.28 -18.41 -6.05
N ARG A 208 17.33 -18.28 -6.97
CA ARG A 208 16.13 -17.47 -6.81
C ARG A 208 15.24 -17.93 -5.65
N ILE A 209 15.23 -19.23 -5.37
CA ILE A 209 14.50 -19.82 -4.25
C ILE A 209 15.07 -19.29 -2.92
N ALA A 210 16.39 -19.27 -2.77
CA ALA A 210 17.07 -18.83 -1.55
C ALA A 210 16.83 -17.34 -1.32
N VAL A 211 17.03 -16.50 -2.34
CA VAL A 211 16.73 -15.07 -2.26
C VAL A 211 15.27 -14.86 -1.86
N SER A 212 14.33 -15.50 -2.54
CA SER A 212 12.89 -15.44 -2.20
C SER A 212 12.60 -15.83 -0.75
N SER A 213 13.11 -17.00 -0.34
CA SER A 213 12.90 -17.53 1.01
C SER A 213 13.45 -16.60 2.10
N SER A 214 14.50 -15.83 1.79
CA SER A 214 15.02 -14.80 2.69
C SER A 214 14.06 -13.62 2.87
N PHE A 215 13.27 -13.23 1.87
CA PHE A 215 12.22 -12.21 2.06
C PHE A 215 11.14 -12.70 3.00
N PHE A 216 10.61 -13.91 2.78
CA PHE A 216 9.56 -14.47 3.65
C PHE A 216 10.02 -14.71 5.09
N SER A 217 11.30 -15.04 5.29
CA SER A 217 11.88 -15.24 6.61
C SER A 217 12.42 -13.95 7.26
N SER A 218 12.49 -12.84 6.52
CA SER A 218 12.94 -11.56 7.04
C SER A 218 12.05 -11.05 8.18
N GLU A 219 12.67 -10.35 9.14
CA GLU A 219 11.94 -9.74 10.25
C GLU A 219 10.88 -8.74 9.74
N GLU A 220 11.23 -7.97 8.71
CA GLU A 220 10.34 -7.01 8.06
C GLU A 220 9.07 -7.68 7.55
N PHE A 221 9.21 -8.77 6.79
CA PHE A 221 8.06 -9.48 6.25
C PHE A 221 7.21 -10.15 7.34
N GLN A 222 7.85 -10.77 8.33
CA GLN A 222 7.14 -11.42 9.44
C GLN A 222 6.34 -10.42 10.28
N MET A 223 6.87 -9.21 10.47
CA MET A 223 6.20 -8.12 11.19
C MET A 223 5.09 -7.44 10.36
N LYS A 224 5.02 -7.71 9.05
CA LYS A 224 4.02 -7.17 8.11
C LYS A 224 3.00 -8.23 7.71
N GLY A 225 3.35 -9.10 6.76
CA GLY A 225 2.42 -10.05 6.14
C GLY A 225 1.86 -11.05 7.16
N TYR A 226 2.74 -11.71 7.92
CA TYR A 226 2.30 -12.69 8.92
C TYR A 226 1.60 -12.04 10.11
N PHE A 227 1.98 -10.82 10.46
CA PHE A 227 1.28 -10.05 11.48
C PHE A 227 -0.18 -9.80 11.07
N VAL A 228 -0.41 -9.21 9.90
CA VAL A 228 -1.77 -8.92 9.39
C VAL A 228 -2.57 -10.21 9.19
N TYR A 229 -2.00 -11.23 8.57
CA TYR A 229 -2.68 -12.52 8.35
C TYR A 229 -3.17 -13.13 9.68
N ARG A 230 -2.36 -13.07 10.74
CA ARG A 230 -2.75 -13.59 12.06
C ARG A 230 -3.88 -12.79 12.70
N PHE A 231 -4.08 -11.50 12.39
CA PHE A 231 -5.27 -10.78 12.86
C PHE A 231 -6.56 -11.38 12.29
N TYR A 232 -6.60 -11.66 10.97
CA TYR A 232 -7.73 -12.32 10.33
C TYR A 232 -7.98 -13.70 10.93
N LYS A 233 -6.94 -14.52 11.07
CA LYS A 233 -7.06 -15.86 11.63
C LYS A 233 -7.48 -15.85 13.10
N ALA A 234 -6.84 -15.02 13.92
CA ALA A 234 -7.04 -15.07 15.36
C ALA A 234 -8.34 -14.42 15.84
N SER A 235 -8.85 -13.42 15.12
CA SER A 235 -10.07 -12.71 15.51
C SER A 235 -11.27 -12.99 14.60
N LEU A 236 -11.08 -13.20 13.31
CA LEU A 236 -12.20 -13.48 12.41
C LEU A 236 -12.35 -14.97 12.09
N GLY A 237 -11.34 -15.79 12.40
CA GLY A 237 -11.38 -17.24 12.16
C GLY A 237 -11.29 -17.63 10.69
N ARG A 238 -11.07 -16.67 9.79
CA ARG A 238 -11.03 -16.84 8.33
C ARG A 238 -9.72 -16.34 7.74
N ARG A 239 -9.41 -16.79 6.53
CA ARG A 239 -8.33 -16.21 5.72
C ARG A 239 -8.80 -14.84 5.19
N PRO A 240 -7.90 -13.85 5.09
CA PRO A 240 -8.20 -12.64 4.33
C PRO A 240 -8.26 -12.95 2.83
N THR A 241 -8.95 -12.08 2.10
CA THR A 241 -8.78 -11.95 0.64
C THR A 241 -7.58 -11.07 0.28
N TYR A 242 -7.14 -11.11 -0.96
CA TYR A 242 -6.10 -10.25 -1.52
C TYR A 242 -6.48 -8.77 -1.39
N ALA A 243 -7.73 -8.46 -1.71
CA ALA A 243 -8.32 -7.12 -1.59
C ALA A 243 -8.27 -6.57 -0.15
N GLU A 244 -8.38 -7.45 0.83
CA GLU A 244 -8.34 -7.11 2.25
C GLU A 244 -6.90 -6.98 2.77
N ILE A 245 -6.04 -7.96 2.44
CA ILE A 245 -4.73 -8.08 3.08
C ILE A 245 -3.72 -7.06 2.56
N ILE A 246 -3.76 -6.72 1.27
CA ILE A 246 -2.74 -5.86 0.67
C ILE A 246 -2.79 -4.44 1.25
N PRO A 247 -3.94 -3.74 1.28
CA PRO A 247 -4.01 -2.43 1.92
C PRO A 247 -3.62 -2.48 3.41
N ASP A 248 -3.94 -3.57 4.11
CA ASP A 248 -3.61 -3.74 5.52
C ASP A 248 -2.10 -3.94 5.75
N MET A 249 -1.45 -4.70 4.88
CA MET A 249 -0.01 -4.89 4.87
C MET A 249 0.72 -3.56 4.62
N VAL A 250 0.26 -2.74 3.68
CA VAL A 250 0.86 -1.42 3.43
C VAL A 250 0.73 -0.52 4.66
N ARG A 251 -0.43 -0.52 5.35
CA ARG A 251 -0.66 0.30 6.55
C ARG A 251 0.25 -0.04 7.73
N VAL A 252 0.74 -1.28 7.82
CA VAL A 252 1.70 -1.67 8.86
C VAL A 252 3.15 -1.55 8.43
N THR A 253 3.44 -1.10 7.20
CA THR A 253 4.82 -0.96 6.70
C THR A 253 5.46 0.32 7.24
N GLY A 254 6.66 0.25 7.81
CA GLY A 254 7.43 1.42 8.25
C GLY A 254 8.89 1.30 7.82
N GLU A 255 9.55 2.43 7.57
CA GLU A 255 10.96 2.47 7.15
C GLU A 255 11.93 2.30 8.33
N THR A 256 11.46 2.62 9.54
CA THR A 256 12.20 2.44 10.79
C THR A 256 11.44 1.54 11.76
N ALA A 257 12.17 0.91 12.69
CA ALA A 257 11.56 0.09 13.72
C ALA A 257 10.49 0.85 14.53
N ASN A 258 10.77 2.11 14.90
CA ASN A 258 9.83 2.94 15.66
C ASN A 258 8.54 3.21 14.89
N GLU A 259 8.66 3.52 13.59
CA GLU A 259 7.50 3.74 12.73
C GLU A 259 6.68 2.47 12.57
N LEU A 260 7.34 1.33 12.34
CA LEU A 260 6.71 0.02 12.24
C LEU A 260 5.90 -0.31 13.50
N TYR A 261 6.48 -0.16 14.69
CA TYR A 261 5.77 -0.43 15.94
C TYR A 261 4.55 0.49 16.13
N ALA A 262 4.68 1.78 15.84
CA ALA A 262 3.58 2.73 15.93
C ALA A 262 2.45 2.41 14.94
N LYS A 263 2.80 2.03 13.70
CA LYS A 263 1.82 1.63 12.68
C LYS A 263 1.09 0.33 13.05
N ARG A 264 1.77 -0.63 13.68
CA ARG A 264 1.14 -1.86 14.19
C ARG A 264 0.20 -1.60 15.37
N ASP A 265 0.52 -0.64 16.24
CA ASP A 265 -0.40 -0.18 17.28
C ASP A 265 -1.64 0.49 16.68
N ALA A 266 -1.45 1.40 15.74
CA ALA A 266 -2.54 2.06 15.02
C ALA A 266 -3.41 1.04 14.28
N PHE A 267 -2.80 0.04 13.63
CA PHE A 267 -3.51 -1.04 12.97
C PHE A 267 -4.38 -1.83 13.94
N ALA A 268 -3.86 -2.24 15.10
CA ALA A 268 -4.64 -2.95 16.10
C ALA A 268 -5.80 -2.09 16.65
N ALA A 269 -5.57 -0.79 16.85
CA ALA A 269 -6.60 0.16 17.29
C ALA A 269 -7.72 0.31 16.25
N ASN A 270 -7.36 0.40 14.96
CA ASN A 270 -8.33 0.46 13.87
C ASN A 270 -9.05 -0.88 13.66
N TRP A 271 -8.35 -2.00 13.85
CA TRP A 271 -8.89 -3.34 13.67
C TRP A 271 -10.11 -3.61 14.56
N VAL A 272 -10.02 -3.26 15.84
CA VAL A 272 -11.13 -3.48 16.79
C VAL A 272 -12.35 -2.60 16.53
N ASN A 273 -12.21 -1.59 15.65
CA ASN A 273 -13.31 -0.73 15.22
C ASN A 273 -13.95 -1.17 13.91
N ARG A 274 -13.45 -2.24 13.26
CA ARG A 274 -14.05 -2.77 12.04
C ARG A 274 -15.44 -3.35 12.30
N PRO A 275 -16.40 -3.20 11.36
CA PRO A 275 -17.77 -3.66 11.55
C PRO A 275 -17.88 -5.16 11.88
N ASP A 276 -17.10 -6.01 11.21
CA ASP A 276 -17.09 -7.46 11.42
C ASP A 276 -16.49 -7.85 12.78
N PHE A 277 -15.41 -7.17 13.19
CA PHE A 277 -14.84 -7.35 14.53
C PHE A 277 -15.84 -6.94 15.61
N LYS A 278 -16.42 -5.74 15.52
CA LYS A 278 -17.39 -5.22 16.48
C LYS A 278 -18.62 -6.11 16.59
N ALA A 279 -19.17 -6.53 15.45
CA ALA A 279 -20.32 -7.44 15.39
C ALA A 279 -20.06 -8.74 16.16
N LYS A 280 -18.83 -9.26 16.12
CA LYS A 280 -18.46 -10.48 16.84
C LYS A 280 -18.18 -10.22 18.32
N TYR A 281 -17.45 -9.15 18.65
CA TYR A 281 -16.80 -9.01 19.95
C TYR A 281 -17.36 -7.95 20.90
N ASP A 282 -18.19 -7.01 20.45
CA ASP A 282 -18.71 -5.94 21.32
C ASP A 282 -19.58 -6.50 22.45
N GLN A 283 -20.20 -7.68 22.24
CA GLN A 283 -20.98 -8.40 23.25
C GLN A 283 -20.16 -9.02 24.39
N PHE A 284 -18.84 -9.20 24.21
CA PHE A 284 -17.99 -9.86 25.20
C PHE A 284 -17.17 -8.85 26.00
N SER A 285 -16.92 -9.15 27.28
CA SER A 285 -16.06 -8.36 28.17
C SER A 285 -15.28 -9.28 29.13
N GLY A 286 -14.25 -8.75 29.78
CA GLY A 286 -13.42 -9.49 30.74
C GLY A 286 -12.91 -10.82 30.18
N ALA A 287 -13.11 -11.90 30.95
CA ALA A 287 -12.71 -13.26 30.57
C ALA A 287 -13.34 -13.73 29.25
N ALA A 288 -14.64 -13.45 29.03
CA ALA A 288 -15.35 -13.94 27.85
C ALA A 288 -14.79 -13.39 26.53
N TYR A 289 -14.24 -12.17 26.54
CA TYR A 289 -13.60 -11.59 25.37
C TYR A 289 -12.29 -12.30 25.02
N VAL A 290 -11.45 -12.55 26.03
CA VAL A 290 -10.20 -13.30 25.87
C VAL A 290 -10.49 -14.73 25.42
N ASP A 291 -11.46 -15.39 26.05
CA ASP A 291 -11.84 -16.77 25.72
C ASP A 291 -12.36 -16.92 24.29
N GLU A 292 -13.20 -15.99 23.82
CA GLU A 292 -13.72 -16.07 22.46
C GLU A 292 -12.63 -15.84 21.40
N LEU A 293 -11.63 -15.00 21.68
CA LEU A 293 -10.44 -14.85 20.81
C LEU A 293 -9.63 -16.15 20.77
N LEU A 294 -9.32 -16.73 21.93
CA LEU A 294 -8.58 -18.00 22.02
C LEU A 294 -9.32 -19.16 21.35
N LYS A 295 -10.65 -19.22 21.52
CA LYS A 295 -11.51 -20.18 20.85
C LYS A 295 -11.54 -19.97 19.34
N THR A 296 -11.61 -18.73 18.88
CA THR A 296 -11.64 -18.39 17.44
C THR A 296 -10.39 -18.90 16.74
N VAL A 297 -9.23 -18.62 17.31
CA VAL A 297 -7.96 -19.10 16.76
C VAL A 297 -7.74 -20.58 17.06
N GLY A 298 -8.33 -21.12 18.12
CA GLY A 298 -8.17 -22.52 18.54
C GLY A 298 -6.85 -22.80 19.24
N VAL A 299 -6.38 -21.88 20.08
CA VAL A 299 -5.16 -22.05 20.90
C VAL A 299 -5.47 -21.88 22.38
N THR A 300 -4.59 -22.39 23.24
CA THR A 300 -4.56 -22.13 24.67
C THR A 300 -3.29 -21.36 25.00
N LEU A 301 -3.36 -20.38 25.90
CA LEU A 301 -2.19 -19.59 26.33
C LEU A 301 -1.91 -19.82 27.82
N GLY A 302 -0.64 -20.01 28.16
CA GLY A 302 -0.20 -20.16 29.55
C GLY A 302 -0.42 -18.88 30.38
N ASN A 303 -0.42 -17.71 29.74
CA ASN A 303 -0.63 -16.41 30.38
C ASN A 303 -2.08 -15.89 30.23
N ARG A 304 -3.06 -16.74 29.93
CA ARG A 304 -4.46 -16.35 29.75
C ARG A 304 -4.98 -15.50 30.93
N ASP A 305 -4.79 -15.96 32.16
CA ASP A 305 -5.35 -15.30 33.35
C ASP A 305 -4.73 -13.90 33.57
N GLN A 306 -3.47 -13.70 33.17
CA GLN A 306 -2.84 -12.38 33.16
C GLN A 306 -3.54 -11.46 32.16
N LEU A 307 -3.81 -11.91 30.93
CA LEU A 307 -4.50 -11.11 29.91
C LEU A 307 -5.92 -10.72 30.37
N VAL A 308 -6.62 -11.62 31.04
CA VAL A 308 -7.93 -11.33 31.63
C VAL A 308 -7.83 -10.25 32.71
N SER A 309 -6.87 -10.37 33.63
CA SER A 309 -6.64 -9.40 34.70
C SER A 309 -6.26 -8.01 34.14
N GLU A 310 -5.36 -7.96 33.15
CA GLU A 310 -4.95 -6.72 32.49
C GLU A 310 -6.10 -6.05 31.73
N PHE A 311 -7.00 -6.84 31.12
CA PHE A 311 -8.18 -6.28 30.46
C PHE A 311 -9.20 -5.73 31.47
N GLN A 312 -9.49 -6.49 32.54
CA GLN A 312 -10.47 -6.09 33.56
C GLN A 312 -10.01 -4.88 34.37
N SER A 313 -8.72 -4.75 34.63
CA SER A 313 -8.12 -3.61 35.33
C SER A 313 -7.94 -2.37 34.43
N GLY A 314 -8.18 -2.49 33.12
CA GLY A 314 -8.00 -1.41 32.16
C GLY A 314 -6.53 -1.13 31.80
N VAL A 315 -5.59 -1.96 32.27
CA VAL A 315 -4.17 -1.88 31.88
C VAL A 315 -3.99 -2.12 30.39
N LYS A 316 -4.77 -3.05 29.82
CA LYS A 316 -4.86 -3.26 28.38
C LYS A 316 -6.25 -2.98 27.87
N ASN A 317 -6.36 -2.30 26.74
CA ASN A 317 -7.61 -2.14 26.01
C ASN A 317 -7.85 -3.33 25.05
N ARG A 318 -9.01 -3.34 24.37
CA ARG A 318 -9.39 -4.40 23.42
C ARG A 318 -8.34 -4.65 22.33
N ALA A 319 -7.77 -3.59 21.77
CA ALA A 319 -6.76 -3.68 20.71
C ALA A 319 -5.47 -4.33 21.23
N GLN A 320 -5.02 -3.93 22.42
CA GLN A 320 -3.82 -4.47 23.05
C GLN A 320 -3.99 -5.94 23.44
N ILE A 321 -5.19 -6.38 23.83
CA ILE A 321 -5.49 -7.79 24.10
C ILE A 321 -5.45 -8.63 22.82
N VAL A 322 -6.10 -8.20 21.74
CA VAL A 322 -6.06 -8.93 20.45
C VAL A 322 -4.63 -9.02 19.95
N ARG A 323 -3.90 -7.91 19.99
CA ARG A 323 -2.50 -7.85 19.59
C ARG A 323 -1.63 -8.83 20.41
N ALA A 324 -1.78 -8.86 21.73
CA ALA A 324 -1.05 -9.77 22.59
C ALA A 324 -1.31 -11.26 22.27
N ILE A 325 -2.56 -11.61 21.91
CA ILE A 325 -2.91 -12.97 21.49
C ILE A 325 -2.34 -13.27 20.09
N VAL A 326 -2.51 -12.37 19.13
CA VAL A 326 -2.01 -12.51 17.75
C VAL A 326 -0.50 -12.74 17.71
N GLU A 327 0.24 -12.03 18.56
CA GLU A 327 1.70 -12.11 18.62
C GLU A 327 2.21 -13.26 19.50
N SER A 328 1.33 -14.06 20.09
CA SER A 328 1.75 -15.16 20.95
C SER A 328 2.51 -16.25 20.15
N PRO A 329 3.47 -16.95 20.77
CA PRO A 329 4.15 -18.08 20.13
C PRO A 329 3.19 -19.17 19.66
N GLU A 330 2.10 -19.40 20.38
CA GLU A 330 1.09 -20.42 20.07
C GLU A 330 0.29 -20.06 18.81
N VAL A 331 -0.15 -18.80 18.66
CA VAL A 331 -0.80 -18.34 17.42
C VAL A 331 0.19 -18.35 16.26
N ASN A 332 1.45 -17.93 16.50
CA ASN A 332 2.48 -18.01 15.48
C ASN A 332 2.69 -19.45 15.00
N ALA A 333 2.94 -20.39 15.91
CA ALA A 333 3.18 -21.80 15.57
C ALA A 333 2.00 -22.43 14.82
N ARG A 334 0.77 -22.10 15.22
CA ARG A 334 -0.44 -22.61 14.59
C ARG A 334 -0.62 -22.11 13.16
N GLU A 335 -0.42 -20.81 12.96
CA GLU A 335 -0.79 -20.14 11.71
C GLU A 335 0.38 -19.94 10.74
N TYR A 336 1.62 -20.28 11.14
CA TYR A 336 2.84 -20.05 10.34
C TYR A 336 2.73 -20.64 8.93
N ASN A 337 2.48 -21.95 8.80
CA ASN A 337 2.39 -22.60 7.49
C ASN A 337 1.23 -22.02 6.68
N GLY A 338 0.08 -21.76 7.32
CA GLY A 338 -1.07 -21.19 6.64
C GLY A 338 -0.82 -19.78 6.11
N ALA A 339 -0.08 -18.97 6.88
CA ALA A 339 0.36 -17.64 6.47
C ALA A 339 1.39 -17.73 5.33
N PHE A 340 2.38 -18.61 5.44
CA PHE A 340 3.39 -18.81 4.40
C PHE A 340 2.74 -19.20 3.07
N VAL A 341 1.80 -20.15 3.08
CA VAL A 341 1.04 -20.54 1.88
C VAL A 341 0.29 -19.36 1.29
N ALA A 342 -0.50 -18.65 2.11
CA ALA A 342 -1.30 -17.51 1.63
C ALA A 342 -0.40 -16.41 1.01
N MET A 343 0.74 -16.14 1.62
CA MET A 343 1.68 -15.12 1.16
C MET A 343 2.35 -15.46 -0.17
N GLN A 344 2.48 -16.74 -0.54
CA GLN A 344 2.91 -17.10 -1.89
C GLN A 344 1.90 -16.61 -2.94
N TYR A 345 0.61 -16.85 -2.73
CA TYR A 345 -0.43 -16.39 -3.65
C TYR A 345 -0.55 -14.87 -3.68
N PHE A 346 -0.55 -14.22 -2.51
CA PHE A 346 -0.70 -12.76 -2.44
C PHE A 346 0.51 -12.03 -3.01
N GLY A 347 1.72 -12.50 -2.74
CA GLY A 347 2.92 -11.80 -3.21
C GLY A 347 3.28 -12.16 -4.65
N TYR A 348 3.37 -13.44 -5.02
CA TYR A 348 3.71 -13.82 -6.39
C TYR A 348 2.56 -13.63 -7.35
N LEU A 349 1.40 -14.16 -7.01
CA LEU A 349 0.28 -14.25 -7.94
C LEU A 349 -0.68 -13.09 -7.79
N ARG A 350 -0.53 -12.21 -6.79
CA ARG A 350 -1.40 -11.04 -6.58
C ARG A 350 -2.90 -11.37 -6.61
N ARG A 351 -3.30 -12.47 -5.97
CA ARG A 351 -4.70 -12.94 -5.91
C ARG A 351 -4.99 -13.84 -4.72
N ASP A 352 -6.27 -14.15 -4.52
CA ASP A 352 -6.73 -15.13 -3.54
C ASP A 352 -6.14 -16.53 -3.82
N PRO A 353 -5.80 -17.29 -2.76
CA PRO A 353 -5.50 -18.71 -2.87
C PRO A 353 -6.74 -19.54 -3.17
N GLU A 354 -6.60 -20.50 -4.08
CA GLU A 354 -7.72 -21.40 -4.39
C GLU A 354 -7.80 -22.42 -3.25
N PRO A 355 -9.00 -22.80 -2.76
CA PRO A 355 -9.10 -23.70 -1.63
C PRO A 355 -8.30 -25.01 -1.81
N GLU A 356 -8.41 -25.64 -2.98
CA GLU A 356 -7.70 -26.90 -3.27
C GLU A 356 -6.18 -26.73 -3.30
N GLY A 357 -5.69 -25.68 -3.97
CA GLY A 357 -4.25 -25.41 -4.07
C GLY A 357 -3.65 -24.99 -2.73
N TYR A 358 -4.38 -24.20 -1.94
CA TYR A 358 -3.99 -23.82 -0.59
C TYR A 358 -3.89 -25.04 0.31
N ASP A 359 -4.93 -25.88 0.35
CA ASP A 359 -4.98 -27.03 1.25
C ASP A 359 -3.93 -28.09 0.86
N ALA A 360 -3.64 -28.24 -0.44
CA ALA A 360 -2.57 -29.11 -0.93
C ALA A 360 -1.19 -28.64 -0.44
N TRP A 361 -0.87 -27.34 -0.56
CA TRP A 361 0.40 -26.81 -0.07
C TRP A 361 0.52 -26.85 1.45
N LEU A 362 -0.57 -26.55 2.16
CA LEU A 362 -0.59 -26.65 3.62
C LEU A 362 -0.31 -28.09 4.07
N LYS A 363 -0.97 -29.07 3.46
CA LYS A 363 -0.71 -30.50 3.71
C LYS A 363 0.74 -30.88 3.41
N TYR A 364 1.29 -30.39 2.29
CA TYR A 364 2.67 -30.64 1.92
C TYR A 364 3.66 -30.12 2.96
N LEU A 365 3.51 -28.87 3.41
CA LEU A 365 4.39 -28.28 4.43
C LEU A 365 4.23 -28.93 5.80
N THR A 366 3.03 -29.37 6.16
CA THR A 366 2.82 -30.15 7.39
C THR A 366 3.54 -31.49 7.34
N ALA A 367 3.58 -32.15 6.17
CA ALA A 367 4.29 -33.41 5.98
C ALA A 367 5.81 -33.22 5.83
N ASN A 368 6.26 -32.05 5.34
CA ASN A 368 7.66 -31.74 5.04
C ASN A 368 8.07 -30.40 5.68
N PRO A 369 8.14 -30.30 7.02
CA PRO A 369 8.29 -29.02 7.73
C PRO A 369 9.60 -28.28 7.46
N THR A 370 10.60 -28.94 6.86
CA THR A 370 11.89 -28.35 6.51
C THR A 370 12.03 -28.05 5.01
N ASP A 371 11.04 -28.40 4.18
CA ASP A 371 11.10 -28.23 2.72
C ASP A 371 10.14 -27.13 2.25
N SER A 372 10.46 -25.88 2.60
CA SER A 372 9.78 -24.71 2.01
C SER A 372 10.22 -24.44 0.57
N ARG A 373 11.39 -24.95 0.17
CA ARG A 373 12.00 -24.69 -1.14
C ARG A 373 11.15 -25.24 -2.28
N THR A 374 10.60 -26.45 -2.12
CA THR A 374 9.70 -27.05 -3.12
C THR A 374 8.49 -26.17 -3.39
N MET A 375 7.91 -25.56 -2.35
CA MET A 375 6.79 -24.63 -2.52
C MET A 375 7.22 -23.36 -3.25
N VAL A 376 8.26 -22.68 -2.77
CA VAL A 376 8.75 -21.44 -3.38
C VAL A 376 9.11 -21.64 -4.85
N TRP A 377 9.76 -22.75 -5.19
CA TRP A 377 10.06 -23.12 -6.58
C TRP A 377 8.80 -23.19 -7.44
N GLY A 378 7.74 -23.81 -6.94
CA GLY A 378 6.46 -23.93 -7.66
C GLY A 378 5.84 -22.59 -8.02
N PHE A 379 6.01 -21.56 -7.20
CA PHE A 379 5.51 -20.20 -7.49
C PHE A 379 6.47 -19.40 -8.37
N VAL A 380 7.77 -19.40 -8.04
CA VAL A 380 8.81 -18.67 -8.79
C VAL A 380 8.88 -19.12 -10.26
N THR A 381 8.64 -20.40 -10.53
CA THR A 381 8.68 -20.96 -11.89
C THR A 381 7.30 -21.08 -12.54
N SER A 382 6.23 -20.69 -11.84
CA SER A 382 4.88 -20.80 -12.39
C SER A 382 4.72 -19.91 -13.63
N THR A 383 4.04 -20.43 -14.64
CA THR A 383 3.65 -19.65 -15.83
C THR A 383 2.85 -18.42 -15.42
N GLU A 384 2.01 -18.54 -14.40
CA GLU A 384 1.18 -17.43 -13.91
C GLU A 384 2.01 -16.27 -13.36
N TYR A 385 3.08 -16.54 -12.60
CA TYR A 385 3.97 -15.48 -12.12
C TYR A 385 4.76 -14.84 -13.26
N ARG A 386 5.30 -15.65 -14.18
CA ARG A 386 6.09 -15.15 -15.32
C ARG A 386 5.27 -14.27 -16.26
N LEU A 387 4.01 -14.64 -16.53
CA LEU A 387 3.09 -13.90 -17.38
C LEU A 387 2.67 -12.53 -16.81
N ARG A 388 3.12 -12.16 -15.60
CA ARG A 388 2.97 -10.79 -15.10
C ARG A 388 3.91 -9.79 -15.74
N PHE A 389 5.00 -10.25 -16.36
CA PHE A 389 6.09 -9.35 -16.79
C PHE A 389 6.48 -9.51 -18.25
N GLY A 390 6.07 -10.59 -18.91
CA GLY A 390 6.45 -10.87 -20.29
C GLY A 390 6.12 -12.28 -20.72
N GLN A 391 6.45 -12.59 -21.98
CA GLN A 391 6.25 -13.93 -22.52
C GLN A 391 7.15 -14.97 -21.80
N PRO A 392 6.70 -16.22 -21.60
CA PRO A 392 7.41 -17.23 -20.80
C PRO A 392 8.75 -17.70 -21.36
#